data_AF-C7Q4X8-F1
#
_entry.id   AF-C7Q4X8-F1
#
_cell.length_a   1.000
_cell.length_b   1.000
_cell.length_c   1.000
_cell.angle_alpha   90.00
_cell.angle_beta   90.00
_cell.angle_gamma   90.00
#
_symmetry.space_group_name_H-M   'P 1'
#
loop_
_entity.id
_entity.type
_entity.pdbx_description
1 polymer ?
#
loop_
_entity_poly.entity_id
_entity_poly.type
_entity_poly.pdbx_seq_one_letter_code
_entity_poly.pdbx_strand_id
1 'polypeptide(L)'
;MTTEPASREWLAGALAECCDGAVSADQILDADCTLAALGIGSLALVRLIDVVESELEVVLDLDDEIWFRDLDTLTAYLNGRAVPDAGR
;
A
#
# COMPACT_ATOMS: atom_id res chain seq x y z
N MET A 1 19.63 -6.56 -0.65
CA MET A 1 18.49 -7.44 -0.28
C MET A 1 17.57 -7.47 -1.48
N THR A 2 16.99 -8.62 -1.81
CA THR A 2 16.07 -8.73 -2.96
C THR A 2 14.80 -7.95 -2.61
N THR A 3 14.55 -6.81 -3.24
CA THR A 3 13.29 -6.08 -3.09
C THR A 3 12.21 -6.96 -3.72
N GLU A 4 11.51 -7.76 -2.92
CA GLU A 4 10.41 -8.56 -3.41
C GLU A 4 9.24 -7.65 -3.81
N PRO A 5 8.56 -7.94 -4.93
CA PRO A 5 7.43 -7.13 -5.40
C PRO A 5 6.36 -7.02 -4.31
N ALA A 6 5.80 -5.82 -4.14
CA ALA A 6 4.70 -5.60 -3.20
C ALA A 6 3.54 -6.51 -3.61
N SER A 7 3.22 -7.50 -2.76
CA SER A 7 2.11 -8.43 -2.99
C SER A 7 0.83 -7.90 -2.35
N ARG A 8 -0.34 -8.25 -2.91
CA ARG A 8 -1.66 -7.84 -2.37
C ARG A 8 -1.81 -8.20 -0.89
N GLU A 9 -1.35 -9.39 -0.51
CA GLU A 9 -1.40 -9.91 0.86
C GLU A 9 -0.57 -9.06 1.83
N TRP A 10 0.65 -8.69 1.42
CA TRP A 10 1.52 -7.82 2.20
C TRP A 10 0.91 -6.42 2.38
N LEU A 11 0.41 -5.84 1.29
CA LEU A 11 -0.20 -4.52 1.31
C LEU A 11 -1.47 -4.49 2.17
N ALA A 12 -2.29 -5.53 2.10
CA ALA A 12 -3.47 -5.68 2.96
C ALA A 12 -3.09 -5.84 4.44
N GLY A 13 -2.01 -6.56 4.74
CA GLY A 13 -1.44 -6.65 6.09
C GLY A 13 -1.02 -5.28 6.62
N ALA A 14 -0.19 -4.57 5.87
CA ALA A 14 0.29 -3.23 6.23
C ALA A 14 -0.86 -2.22 6.43
N LEU A 15 -1.87 -2.27 5.55
CA LEU A 15 -3.07 -1.44 5.69
C LEU A 15 -3.87 -1.75 6.95
N ALA A 16 -4.04 -3.03 7.29
CA ALA A 16 -4.75 -3.44 8.50
C ALA A 16 -4.05 -2.95 9.76
N GLU A 17 -2.72 -3.02 9.80
CA GLU A 17 -1.90 -2.46 10.88
C GLU A 17 -2.02 -0.93 10.96
N CYS A 18 -1.98 -0.24 9.81
CA CYS A 18 -2.13 1.22 9.74
C CYS A 18 -3.52 1.70 10.15
N CYS A 19 -4.55 0.86 9.99
CA CYS A 19 -5.91 1.11 10.42
C CYS A 19 -6.16 0.78 11.90
N ASP A 20 -5.13 0.41 12.68
CA ASP A 20 -5.26 0.00 14.08
C ASP A 20 -6.26 -1.17 14.26
N GLY A 21 -6.34 -2.05 13.25
CA GLY A 21 -7.29 -3.17 13.22
C GLY A 21 -8.75 -2.79 12.94
N ALA A 22 -9.05 -1.55 12.58
CA ALA A 22 -10.41 -1.14 12.18
C ALA A 22 -10.90 -1.87 10.92
N VAL A 23 -9.97 -2.25 10.03
CA VAL A 23 -10.22 -3.10 8.86
C VAL A 23 -9.19 -4.22 8.87
N SER A 24 -9.63 -5.47 8.72
CA SER A 24 -8.74 -6.63 8.69
C SER A 24 -8.19 -6.89 7.28
N ALA A 25 -6.99 -7.48 7.19
CA ALA A 25 -6.35 -7.79 5.90
C ALA A 25 -7.25 -8.62 4.97
N ASP A 26 -7.97 -9.61 5.52
CA ASP A 26 -8.94 -10.44 4.79
C ASP A 26 -10.07 -9.59 4.17
N GLN A 27 -10.61 -8.61 4.91
CA GLN A 27 -11.63 -7.70 4.39
C GLN A 27 -11.10 -6.81 3.28
N ILE A 28 -9.85 -6.38 3.37
CA ILE A 28 -9.20 -5.56 2.34
C ILE A 28 -8.94 -6.40 1.08
N LEU A 29 -8.59 -7.67 1.23
CA LEU A 29 -8.35 -8.59 0.12
C LEU A 29 -9.64 -8.97 -0.62
N ASP A 30 -10.74 -9.16 0.12
CA ASP A 30 -12.07 -9.47 -0.42
C ASP A 30 -12.79 -8.24 -0.99
N ALA A 31 -12.33 -7.04 -0.65
CA ALA A 31 -12.95 -5.80 -1.10
C ALA A 31 -12.81 -5.59 -2.62
N ASP A 32 -13.95 -5.40 -3.28
CA ASP A 32 -14.04 -4.97 -4.69
C ASP A 32 -14.23 -3.44 -4.82
N CYS A 33 -13.98 -2.69 -3.75
CA CYS A 33 -14.17 -1.24 -3.69
C CYS A 33 -12.87 -0.49 -3.38
N THR A 34 -12.94 0.83 -3.41
CA THR A 34 -11.77 1.68 -3.13
C THR A 34 -11.40 1.65 -1.65
N LEU A 35 -10.14 1.95 -1.33
CA LEU A 35 -9.66 2.05 0.06
C LEU A 35 -10.50 3.06 0.87
N ALA A 36 -10.86 4.19 0.26
CA ALA A 36 -11.73 5.18 0.87
C ALA A 36 -13.14 4.62 1.19
N ALA A 37 -13.69 3.75 0.32
CA ALA A 37 -14.98 3.11 0.55
C ALA A 37 -14.93 2.05 1.66
N LEU A 38 -13.77 1.43 1.89
CA LEU A 38 -13.51 0.59 3.07
C LEU A 38 -13.40 1.38 4.39
N GLY A 39 -13.37 2.71 4.32
CA GLY A 39 -13.16 3.57 5.48
C GLY A 39 -11.68 3.80 5.82
N ILE A 40 -10.76 3.43 4.91
CA ILE A 40 -9.34 3.73 5.05
C ILE A 40 -9.15 5.22 4.81
N GLY A 41 -8.95 5.95 5.91
CA GLY A 41 -8.80 7.41 5.89
C GLY A 41 -7.36 7.86 5.61
N SER A 42 -7.21 9.16 5.37
CA SER A 42 -5.92 9.81 5.07
C SER A 42 -4.82 9.51 6.11
N LEU A 43 -5.17 9.33 7.38
CA LEU A 43 -4.20 9.00 8.42
C LEU A 43 -3.60 7.59 8.26
N ALA A 44 -4.42 6.61 7.89
CA ALA A 44 -3.96 5.26 7.61
C ALA A 44 -3.08 5.23 6.35
N LEU A 45 -3.43 6.03 5.34
CA LEU A 45 -2.63 6.20 4.13
C LEU A 45 -1.27 6.84 4.41
N VAL A 46 -1.21 7.89 5.25
CA VAL A 46 0.07 8.50 5.66
C VAL A 46 0.96 7.51 6.40
N ARG A 47 0.39 6.70 7.31
CA ARG A 47 1.16 5.65 8.00
C ARG A 47 1.63 4.56 7.05
N LEU A 48 0.79 4.20 6.08
CA LEU A 48 1.14 3.22 5.07
C LEU A 48 2.31 3.72 4.22
N ILE A 49 2.30 4.99 3.81
CA ILE A 49 3.42 5.59 3.06
C ILE A 49 4.72 5.40 3.82
N ASP A 50 4.77 5.77 5.10
CA ASP A 50 5.98 5.64 5.92
C ASP A 50 6.51 4.19 5.96
N VAL A 51 5.60 3.22 6.14
CA VAL A 51 5.93 1.79 6.11
C VAL A 51 6.46 1.37 4.74
N VAL A 52 5.77 1.75 3.66
CA VAL A 52 6.14 1.35 2.30
C VAL A 52 7.45 1.99 1.85
N GLU A 53 7.68 3.27 2.16
CA GLU A 53 8.93 3.97 1.87
C GLU A 53 10.11 3.33 2.62
N SER A 54 9.89 2.92 3.88
CA SER A 54 10.90 2.21 4.68
C SER A 54 11.18 0.79 4.16
N GLU A 55 10.15 0.03 3.80
CA GLU A 55 10.28 -1.39 3.43
C GLU A 55 10.71 -1.59 1.97
N LEU A 56 10.23 -0.73 1.06
CA LEU A 56 10.53 -0.84 -0.38
C LEU A 56 11.60 0.15 -0.85
N GLU A 57 12.12 1.00 0.04
CA GLU A 57 13.11 2.05 -0.28
C GLU A 57 12.65 2.97 -1.43
N VAL A 58 11.33 3.22 -1.50
CA VAL A 58 10.69 4.09 -2.50
C VAL A 58 10.34 5.45 -1.88
N VAL A 59 10.05 6.44 -2.73
CA VAL A 59 9.46 7.71 -2.32
C VAL A 59 8.08 7.83 -2.93
N LEU A 60 7.06 8.07 -2.10
CA LEU A 60 5.67 8.19 -2.50
C LEU A 60 5.12 9.57 -2.15
N ASP A 61 4.25 10.10 -3.02
CA ASP A 61 3.63 11.40 -2.79
C ASP A 61 2.21 11.21 -2.25
N LEU A 62 1.83 11.91 -1.18
CA LEU A 62 0.49 11.79 -0.58
C LEU A 62 -0.61 12.44 -1.43
N ASP A 63 -0.26 13.38 -2.31
CA ASP A 63 -1.20 14.07 -3.20
C ASP A 63 -1.62 13.19 -4.39
N ASP A 64 -0.94 12.06 -4.58
CA ASP A 64 -1.18 11.13 -5.68
C ASP A 64 -2.57 10.49 -5.56
N GLU A 65 -3.39 10.59 -6.60
CA GLU A 65 -4.77 10.09 -6.61
C GLU A 65 -4.88 8.56 -6.43
N ILE A 66 -3.74 7.85 -6.53
CA ILE A 66 -3.61 6.41 -6.31
C ILE A 66 -4.11 5.96 -4.93
N TRP A 67 -4.01 6.82 -3.90
CA TRP A 67 -4.42 6.49 -2.53
C TRP A 67 -5.92 6.31 -2.35
N PHE A 68 -6.71 6.80 -3.31
CA PHE A 68 -8.17 6.70 -3.31
C PHE A 68 -8.67 5.58 -4.23
N ARG A 69 -7.77 4.75 -4.77
CA ARG A 69 -8.09 3.63 -5.67
C ARG A 69 -8.27 2.32 -4.88
N ASP A 70 -8.50 1.25 -5.61
CA ASP A 70 -8.55 -0.12 -5.10
C ASP A 70 -7.14 -0.69 -4.80
N LEU A 71 -7.12 -1.80 -4.05
CA LEU A 71 -5.90 -2.49 -3.65
C LEU A 71 -5.04 -2.93 -4.84
N ASP A 72 -5.68 -3.38 -5.93
CA ASP A 72 -4.98 -3.91 -7.10
C ASP A 72 -4.21 -2.80 -7.82
N THR A 73 -4.87 -1.67 -8.03
CA THR A 73 -4.28 -0.45 -8.60
C THR A 73 -3.09 0.05 -7.76
N LEU A 74 -3.23 0.09 -6.43
CA LEU A 74 -2.13 0.48 -5.54
C LEU A 74 -0.97 -0.53 -5.59
N THR A 75 -1.27 -1.83 -5.60
CA THR A 75 -0.26 -2.89 -5.73
C THR A 75 0.53 -2.77 -7.04
N ALA A 76 -0.16 -2.56 -8.16
CA ALA A 76 0.48 -2.39 -9.45
C ALA A 76 1.37 -1.13 -9.49
N TYR A 77 0.92 -0.03 -8.88
CA TYR A 77 1.68 1.20 -8.77
C TYR A 77 2.97 1.03 -7.94
N LEU A 78 2.88 0.35 -6.79
CA LEU A 78 4.05 0.05 -5.96
C LEU A 78 5.05 -0.84 -6.69
N ASN A 79 4.57 -1.86 -7.42
CA ASN A 79 5.43 -2.71 -8.24
C ASN A 79 6.11 -1.95 -9.40
N GLY A 80 5.47 -0.92 -9.94
CA GLY A 80 6.07 -0.03 -10.94
C GLY A 80 7.17 0.88 -10.37
N ARG A 81 7.16 1.14 -9.05
CA ARG A 81 8.11 2.02 -8.35
C ARG A 81 9.20 1.27 -7.59
N ALA A 82 8.94 0.04 -7.17
CA ALA A 82 9.95 -0.87 -6.64
C ALA A 82 10.94 -1.19 -7.77
N VAL A 83 11.88 -0.28 -8.01
CA VAL A 83 12.96 -0.49 -8.96
C VAL A 83 13.81 -1.63 -8.40
N PRO A 84 14.03 -2.74 -9.13
CA PRO A 84 15.09 -3.65 -8.75
C PRO A 84 16.37 -2.84 -8.88
N ASP A 85 17.09 -2.62 -7.77
CA ASP A 85 18.39 -1.98 -7.74
C ASP A 85 19.28 -2.62 -8.83
N ALA A 86 19.35 -1.94 -9.97
CA ALA A 86 20.16 -2.29 -11.11
C ALA A 86 21.29 -1.28 -11.16
N GLY A 87 22.10 -1.27 -10.10
CA GLY A 87 23.48 -0.79 -10.09
C GLY A 87 23.68 0.69 -10.40
N ARG A 88 24.20 1.42 -9.41
CA ARG A 88 25.07 2.56 -9.69
C ARG A 88 26.32 2.53 -8.84
#